data_AF-A0A2V9VAD1-F1
#
_entry.id   AF-A0A2V9VAD1-F1
#
_cell.length_a   1.000
_cell.length_b   1.000
_cell.length_c   1.000
_cell.angle_alpha   90.00
_cell.angle_beta   90.00
_cell.angle_gamma   90.00
#
_symmetry.space_group_name_H-M   'P 1'
#
loop_
_entity.id
_entity.type
_entity.pdbx_description
1 polymer ?
#
loop_
_entity_poly.entity_id
_entity_poly.type
_entity_poly.pdbx_seq_one_letter_code
_entity_poly.pdbx_strand_id
1 'polypeptide(L)'
;MPTQAQTPASADKPFVVEYYYKARWGYAEEFLKLFKKNHYPLLKKEVEMGRMVKVWVDQPRYHTSEDGRWDYRVTIVFKNATVANEAFDEDAVKKQLFPDQDAYQREEQRRFTILEAHWDLPIKTVDLDK
;
A
#
# COMPACT_ATOMS: atom_id res chain seq x y z
N MET A 1 27.68 22.57 3.84
CA MET A 1 26.23 22.39 3.59
C MET A 1 25.58 22.16 4.94
N PRO A 2 24.67 23.02 5.43
CA PRO A 2 23.99 22.73 6.69
C PRO A 2 22.96 21.62 6.45
N THR A 3 23.05 20.56 7.24
CA THR A 3 22.06 19.48 7.27
C THR A 3 20.76 20.06 7.83
N GLN A 4 19.72 20.14 7.00
CA GLN A 4 18.40 20.54 7.45
C GLN A 4 17.86 19.43 8.37
N ALA A 5 17.80 19.70 9.67
CA ALA A 5 17.20 18.80 10.64
C ALA A 5 15.73 18.60 10.26
N GLN A 6 15.37 17.38 9.86
CA GLN A 6 13.98 16.99 9.71
C GLN A 6 13.34 17.05 11.09
N THR A 7 12.43 18.00 11.27
CA THR A 7 11.57 18.07 12.45
C THR A 7 10.88 16.71 12.58
N PRO A 8 11.00 15.99 13.72
CA PRO A 8 10.34 14.72 13.87
C PRO A 8 8.84 14.94 13.64
N ALA A 9 8.29 14.29 12.62
CA ALA A 9 6.85 14.23 12.43
C ALA A 9 6.27 13.80 13.78
N SER A 10 5.46 14.65 14.40
CA SER A 10 4.90 14.40 15.72
C SER A 10 4.35 12.97 15.76
N ALA A 11 4.92 12.14 16.61
CA ALA A 11 4.75 10.68 16.60
C ALA A 11 3.30 10.19 16.79
N ASP A 12 2.34 11.10 16.97
CA ASP A 12 0.92 10.81 17.18
C ASP A 12 0.00 11.22 16.03
N LYS A 13 0.53 11.80 14.93
CA LYS A 13 -0.29 12.17 13.77
C LYS A 13 -0.42 11.01 12.78
N PRO A 14 -1.60 10.78 12.19
CA PRO A 14 -1.77 9.81 11.12
C PRO A 14 -0.75 10.02 10.00
N PHE A 15 -0.19 8.92 9.51
CA PHE A 15 0.79 8.92 8.45
C PHE A 15 0.20 8.26 7.21
N VAL A 16 0.16 8.98 6.10
CA VAL A 16 -0.52 8.54 4.88
C VAL A 16 0.51 8.13 3.84
N VAL A 17 0.33 6.96 3.25
CA VAL A 17 1.14 6.50 2.12
C VAL A 17 0.22 6.06 1.01
N GLU A 18 0.52 6.48 -0.21
CA GLU A 18 -0.12 6.04 -1.43
C GLU A 18 0.80 5.05 -2.16
N TYR A 19 0.25 3.88 -2.49
CA TYR A 19 0.93 2.80 -3.16
C TYR A 19 0.35 2.69 -4.57
N TYR A 20 1.14 3.04 -5.56
CA TYR A 20 0.71 3.06 -6.95
C TYR A 20 1.15 1.78 -7.65
N TYR A 21 0.25 1.23 -8.46
CA TYR A 21 0.46 0.01 -9.20
C TYR A 21 0.16 0.25 -10.67
N LYS A 22 1.15 -0.01 -11.52
CA LYS A 22 1.02 -0.02 -12.97
C LYS A 22 1.20 -1.46 -13.43
N ALA A 23 0.12 -2.10 -13.85
CA ALA A 23 0.14 -3.44 -14.42
C ALA A 23 0.57 -3.39 -15.90
N ARG A 24 1.16 -4.48 -16.37
CA ARG A 24 1.33 -4.71 -17.81
C ARG A 24 -0.03 -4.71 -18.49
N TRP A 25 -0.10 -4.23 -19.74
CA TRP A 25 -1.34 -4.23 -20.51
C TRP A 25 -2.05 -5.60 -20.50
N GLY A 26 -3.35 -5.59 -20.24
CA GLY A 26 -4.19 -6.79 -20.13
C GLY A 26 -4.20 -7.47 -18.75
N TYR A 27 -3.38 -7.01 -17.78
CA TYR A 27 -3.25 -7.66 -16.47
C TYR A 27 -3.83 -6.88 -15.28
N ALA A 28 -4.40 -5.69 -15.49
CA ALA A 28 -4.95 -4.87 -14.39
C ALA A 28 -6.01 -5.63 -13.55
N GLU A 29 -6.99 -6.24 -14.20
CA GLU A 29 -8.03 -7.02 -13.49
C GLU A 29 -7.48 -8.28 -12.82
N GLU A 30 -6.46 -8.93 -13.41
CA GLU A 30 -5.78 -10.07 -12.77
C GLU A 30 -5.07 -9.60 -11.49
N PHE A 31 -4.36 -8.47 -11.56
CA PHE A 31 -3.73 -7.84 -10.39
C PHE A 31 -4.76 -7.54 -9.31
N LEU A 32 -5.89 -6.88 -9.65
CA LEU A 32 -6.91 -6.53 -8.68
C LEU A 32 -7.54 -7.78 -8.03
N LYS A 33 -7.76 -8.84 -8.82
CA LYS A 33 -8.26 -10.12 -8.30
C LYS A 33 -7.30 -10.74 -7.28
N LEU A 34 -6.01 -10.79 -7.60
CA LEU A 34 -4.98 -11.31 -6.69
C LEU A 34 -4.83 -10.42 -5.45
N PHE A 35 -4.83 -9.10 -5.64
CA PHE A 35 -4.79 -8.13 -4.54
C PHE A 35 -5.96 -8.33 -3.56
N LYS A 36 -7.20 -8.44 -4.08
CA LYS A 36 -8.40 -8.67 -3.26
C LYS A 36 -8.35 -10.00 -2.53
N LYS A 37 -7.81 -11.05 -3.15
CA LYS A 37 -7.74 -12.39 -2.57
C LYS A 37 -6.68 -12.47 -1.45
N ASN A 38 -5.52 -11.87 -1.66
CA ASN A 38 -4.33 -12.16 -0.84
C ASN A 38 -3.83 -10.95 -0.05
N HIS A 39 -3.72 -9.77 -0.66
CA HIS A 39 -3.13 -8.62 0.02
C HIS A 39 -4.15 -7.85 0.87
N TYR A 40 -5.36 -7.65 0.34
CA TYR A 40 -6.40 -6.89 1.05
C TYR A 40 -6.79 -7.49 2.41
N PRO A 41 -6.96 -8.83 2.58
CA PRO A 41 -7.24 -9.40 3.90
C PRO A 41 -6.15 -9.12 4.94
N LEU A 42 -4.88 -9.09 4.53
CA LEU A 42 -3.76 -8.73 5.41
C LEU A 42 -3.89 -7.26 5.86
N LEU A 43 -4.08 -6.33 4.93
CA LEU A 43 -4.25 -4.91 5.26
C LEU A 43 -5.47 -4.67 6.15
N LYS A 44 -6.59 -5.36 5.86
CA LYS A 44 -7.79 -5.29 6.69
C LYS A 44 -7.49 -5.80 8.11
N LYS A 45 -6.70 -6.86 8.25
CA LYS A 45 -6.31 -7.38 9.57
C LYS A 45 -5.47 -6.37 10.36
N GLU A 46 -4.58 -5.65 9.69
CA GLU A 46 -3.81 -4.57 10.32
C GLU A 46 -4.67 -3.35 10.73
N VAL A 47 -5.75 -3.07 9.99
CA VAL A 47 -6.78 -2.12 10.44
C VAL A 47 -7.47 -2.62 11.71
N GLU A 48 -7.89 -3.88 11.76
CA GLU A 48 -8.52 -4.49 12.94
C GLU A 48 -7.59 -4.49 14.17
N MET A 49 -6.28 -4.63 13.95
CA MET A 49 -5.26 -4.57 15.00
C MET A 49 -4.93 -3.13 15.44
N GLY A 50 -5.48 -2.11 14.78
CA GLY A 50 -5.25 -0.70 15.10
C GLY A 50 -3.89 -0.14 14.66
N ARG A 51 -3.16 -0.87 13.81
CA ARG A 51 -1.92 -0.38 13.17
C ARG A 51 -2.26 0.64 12.08
N MET A 52 -3.31 0.35 11.33
CA MET A 52 -3.86 1.21 10.28
C MET A 52 -5.21 1.77 10.74
N VAL A 53 -5.48 3.02 10.40
CA VAL A 53 -6.77 3.68 10.60
C VAL A 53 -7.75 3.26 9.50
N LYS A 54 -7.29 3.22 8.24
CA LYS A 54 -8.08 2.80 7.08
C LYS A 54 -7.20 2.46 5.88
N VAL A 55 -7.76 1.67 4.97
CA VAL A 55 -7.23 1.38 3.64
C VAL A 55 -8.34 1.46 2.61
N TRP A 56 -8.05 1.99 1.42
CA TRP A 56 -8.95 1.95 0.27
C TRP A 56 -8.16 1.91 -1.05
N VAL A 57 -8.85 1.66 -2.15
CA VAL A 57 -8.28 1.58 -3.49
C VAL A 57 -9.04 2.49 -4.44
N ASP A 58 -8.32 3.30 -5.19
CA ASP A 58 -8.83 4.12 -6.29
C ASP A 58 -8.26 3.62 -7.62
N GLN A 59 -8.97 3.87 -8.71
CA GLN A 59 -8.48 3.67 -10.09
C GLN A 59 -8.77 4.93 -10.91
N PRO A 60 -7.96 5.26 -11.94
CA PRO A 60 -8.31 6.34 -12.84
C PRO A 60 -9.62 6.03 -13.56
N ARG A 61 -10.49 7.03 -13.70
CA ARG A 61 -11.75 6.89 -14.43
C ARG A 61 -11.54 6.87 -15.95
N TYR A 62 -10.48 7.51 -16.42
CA TYR A 62 -10.17 7.70 -17.83
C TYR A 62 -8.73 7.28 -18.11
N HIS A 63 -8.42 7.01 -19.37
CA HIS A 63 -7.07 6.72 -19.81
C HIS A 63 -6.19 7.97 -19.68
N THR A 64 -4.96 7.78 -19.20
CA THR A 64 -3.91 8.79 -19.21
C THR A 64 -2.85 8.44 -20.25
N SER A 65 -1.90 9.33 -20.49
CA SER A 65 -0.71 9.01 -21.29
C SER A 65 0.13 7.91 -20.61
N GLU A 66 0.93 7.17 -21.38
CA GLU A 66 1.67 6.01 -20.88
C GLU A 66 2.65 6.36 -19.75
N ASP A 67 3.23 7.56 -19.79
CA ASP A 67 4.14 8.09 -18.75
C ASP A 67 3.41 8.42 -17.45
N GLY A 68 2.16 8.86 -17.53
CA GLY A 68 1.30 9.15 -16.37
C GLY A 68 0.36 8.01 -15.98
N ARG A 69 0.53 6.82 -16.57
CA ARG A 69 -0.38 5.68 -16.37
C ARG A 69 -0.10 4.96 -15.06
N TRP A 70 -1.17 4.75 -14.30
CA TRP A 70 -1.25 3.82 -13.18
C TRP A 70 -2.64 3.18 -13.23
N ASP A 71 -2.81 1.97 -12.74
CA ASP A 71 -4.09 1.25 -12.80
C ASP A 71 -4.81 1.31 -11.46
N TYR A 72 -4.08 1.14 -10.36
CA TYR A 72 -4.64 1.22 -9.00
C TYR A 72 -3.74 2.01 -8.07
N ARG A 73 -4.36 2.79 -7.19
CA ARG A 73 -3.73 3.45 -6.05
C ARG A 73 -4.35 2.90 -4.77
N VAL A 74 -3.54 2.28 -3.93
CA VAL A 74 -3.95 1.89 -2.58
C VAL A 74 -3.51 2.99 -1.64
N THR A 75 -4.41 3.56 -0.86
CA THR A 75 -4.04 4.52 0.18
C THR A 75 -4.18 3.88 1.54
N ILE A 76 -3.10 3.89 2.32
CA ILE A 76 -3.08 3.42 3.70
C ILE A 76 -2.85 4.61 4.61
N VAL A 77 -3.71 4.73 5.63
CA VAL A 77 -3.52 5.68 6.73
C VAL A 77 -3.05 4.88 7.93
N PHE A 78 -1.78 4.99 8.27
CA PHE A 78 -1.21 4.42 9.49
C PHE A 78 -1.56 5.29 10.68
N LYS A 79 -1.62 4.67 11.87
CA LYS A 79 -1.84 5.38 13.14
C LYS A 79 -0.84 6.52 13.32
N ASN A 80 0.42 6.27 13.00
CA ASN A 80 1.48 7.29 12.98
C ASN A 80 2.69 6.83 12.15
N ALA A 81 3.67 7.72 12.02
CA ALA A 81 4.90 7.45 11.27
C ALA A 81 5.74 6.32 11.90
N THR A 82 5.75 6.18 13.22
CA THR A 82 6.48 5.09 13.89
C THR A 82 5.92 3.73 13.47
N VAL A 83 4.61 3.54 13.58
CA VAL A 83 3.92 2.30 13.17
C VAL A 83 4.12 1.98 11.68
N ALA A 84 4.19 3.00 10.83
CA ALA A 84 4.42 2.83 9.40
C ALA A 84 5.85 2.37 9.05
N ASN A 85 6.84 2.63 9.91
CA ASN A 85 8.25 2.38 9.62
C ASN A 85 8.89 1.34 10.56
N GLU A 86 8.22 0.93 11.64
CA GLU A 86 8.69 -0.14 12.52
C GLU A 86 8.52 -1.51 11.88
N ALA A 87 9.39 -2.45 12.24
CA ALA A 87 9.24 -3.84 11.83
C ALA A 87 7.94 -4.43 12.42
N PHE A 88 7.19 -5.14 11.59
CA PHE A 88 5.98 -5.85 11.98
C PHE A 88 6.04 -7.28 11.45
N ASP A 89 5.73 -8.25 12.31
CA ASP A 89 5.69 -9.66 11.94
C ASP A 89 4.40 -9.98 11.17
N GLU A 90 4.37 -9.56 9.91
CA GLU A 90 3.29 -9.89 8.99
C GLU A 90 3.22 -11.40 8.72
N ASP A 91 4.31 -12.16 8.86
CA ASP A 91 4.36 -13.58 8.53
C ASP A 91 3.49 -14.41 9.48
N ALA A 92 3.46 -14.06 10.76
CA ALA A 92 2.52 -14.65 11.71
C ALA A 92 1.06 -14.42 11.29
N VAL A 93 0.73 -13.22 10.82
CA VAL A 93 -0.63 -12.87 10.35
C VAL A 93 -0.95 -13.60 9.04
N LYS A 94 -0.02 -13.63 8.07
CA LYS A 94 -0.17 -14.34 6.79
C LYS A 94 -0.44 -15.83 7.00
N LYS A 95 0.29 -16.49 7.92
CA LYS A 95 0.08 -17.92 8.24
C LYS A 95 -1.30 -18.20 8.82
N GLN A 96 -1.86 -17.26 9.57
CA GLN A 96 -3.23 -17.38 10.11
C GLN A 96 -4.29 -17.15 9.03
N LEU A 97 -4.06 -16.19 8.13
CA LEU A 97 -5.02 -15.83 7.08
C LEU A 97 -5.04 -16.81 5.91
N PHE A 98 -3.90 -17.43 5.58
CA PHE A 98 -3.72 -18.26 4.39
C PHE A 98 -3.20 -19.65 4.74
N PRO A 99 -4.06 -20.63 5.06
CA PRO A 99 -3.61 -21.99 5.41
C PRO A 99 -2.82 -22.69 4.30
N ASP A 100 -3.19 -22.45 3.03
CA ASP A 100 -2.43 -22.93 1.86
C ASP A 100 -1.32 -21.94 1.49
N GLN A 101 -0.17 -22.10 2.13
CA GLN A 101 0.99 -21.23 1.95
C GLN A 101 1.60 -21.33 0.55
N ASP A 102 1.57 -22.51 -0.06
CA ASP A 102 2.14 -22.72 -1.39
C ASP A 102 1.31 -22.00 -2.46
N ALA A 103 -0.02 -22.05 -2.37
CA ALA A 103 -0.89 -21.27 -3.24
C ALA A 103 -0.71 -19.76 -3.02
N TYR A 104 -0.68 -19.32 -1.76
CA TYR A 104 -0.47 -17.92 -1.41
C TYR A 104 0.83 -17.36 -2.01
N GLN A 105 1.95 -18.07 -1.83
CA GLN A 105 3.25 -17.64 -2.36
C GLN A 105 3.27 -17.54 -3.89
N ARG A 106 2.75 -18.55 -4.60
CA ARG A 106 2.67 -18.52 -6.06
C ARG A 106 1.82 -17.35 -6.56
N GLU A 107 0.72 -17.07 -5.89
CA GLU A 107 -0.20 -16.01 -6.27
C GLU A 107 0.33 -14.61 -5.94
N GLU A 108 1.01 -14.43 -4.80
CA GLU A 108 1.69 -13.16 -4.48
C GLU A 108 2.87 -12.91 -5.43
N GLN A 109 3.65 -13.95 -5.77
CA GLN A 109 4.68 -13.86 -6.80
C GLN A 109 4.06 -13.44 -8.14
N ARG A 110 2.92 -14.03 -8.51
CA ARG A 110 2.19 -13.66 -9.73
C ARG A 110 1.72 -12.20 -9.69
N ARG A 111 1.17 -11.76 -8.56
CA ARG A 111 0.67 -10.39 -8.36
C ARG A 111 1.75 -9.34 -8.64
N PHE A 112 3.00 -9.60 -8.23
CA PHE A 112 4.11 -8.71 -8.54
C PHE A 112 4.69 -8.90 -9.95
N THR A 113 4.75 -10.14 -10.45
CA THR A 113 5.31 -10.43 -11.78
C THR A 113 4.52 -9.76 -12.92
N ILE A 114 3.22 -9.47 -12.72
CA ILE A 114 2.39 -8.79 -13.71
C ILE A 114 2.46 -7.26 -13.66
N LEU A 115 3.20 -6.69 -12.70
CA LEU A 115 3.44 -5.26 -12.64
C LEU A 115 4.52 -4.84 -13.63
N GLU A 116 4.32 -3.67 -14.21
CA GLU A 116 5.32 -2.91 -14.97
C GLU A 116 6.07 -1.95 -14.04
N ALA A 117 5.36 -1.32 -13.09
CA ALA A 117 5.95 -0.46 -12.08
C ALA A 117 5.12 -0.44 -10.79
N HIS A 118 5.80 -0.15 -9.68
CA HIS A 118 5.21 0.06 -8.37
C HIS A 118 6.05 1.09 -7.61
N TRP A 119 5.39 2.04 -6.94
CA TRP A 119 6.07 3.03 -6.10
C TRP A 119 5.19 3.46 -4.94
N ASP A 120 5.87 3.82 -3.85
CA ASP A 120 5.25 4.23 -2.60
C ASP A 120 5.53 5.70 -2.35
N LEU A 121 4.48 6.45 -2.04
CA LEU A 121 4.53 7.89 -1.93
C LEU A 121 3.95 8.32 -0.57
N PRO A 122 4.80 8.60 0.43
CA PRO A 122 4.37 9.25 1.66
C PRO A 122 3.77 10.63 1.37
N ILE A 123 2.56 10.88 1.87
CA ILE A 123 1.82 12.12 1.63
C ILE A 123 1.87 13.00 2.88
N LYS A 124 2.21 14.27 2.68
CA LYS A 124 2.12 15.31 3.70
C LYS A 124 0.95 16.24 3.40
N THR A 125 0.02 16.35 4.33
CA THR A 125 -1.01 17.38 4.26
C THR A 125 -0.37 18.76 4.49
N VAL A 126 -0.66 19.69 3.58
CA VAL A 126 -0.33 21.11 3.73
C VAL A 126 -1.53 21.80 4.34
N ASP A 127 -1.30 22.49 5.45
CA ASP A 127 -2.29 23.32 6.13
C ASP A 127 -2.34 24.69 5.42
N LEU A 128 -3.51 25.08 4.94
CA LEU A 128 -3.70 26.32 4.17
C LEU A 128 -4.14 27.51 5.04
N ASP A 129 -4.57 27.25 6.28
CA ASP A 129 -5.09 28.27 7.20
C ASP A 129 -4.01 28.77 8.18
N LYS A 130 -2.74 28.48 7.90
CA LYS A 130 -1.57 28.92 8.65
C LYS A 130 -0.86 30.12 8.03
#